data_AF-A0A0P0W4F6-F1
#
_entry.id   AF-A0A0P0W4F6-F1
#
_cell.length_a   1.000
_cell.length_b   1.000
_cell.length_c   1.000
_cell.angle_alpha   90.00
_cell.angle_beta   90.00
_cell.angle_gamma   90.00
#
_symmetry.space_group_name_H-M   'P 1'
#
loop_
_entity.id
_entity.type
_entity.pdbx_description
1 polymer ?
#
loop_
_entity_poly.entity_id
_entity_poly.type
_entity_poly.pdbx_seq_one_letter_code
_entity_poly.pdbx_strand_id
1 'polypeptide(L)'
;YATDLFYNTEDVRSILGSVAPYAVPQVCSRSLGKDIGFKIKVSHSDALMILKSWIASQTSFSASMDQMCKFYTFVSEGFATATIDIKREFLSCSSIFTPLNRARSNDFVPGKFLSPKDLYWHDPTGCSEIITEKVISMKNKISMFPRKMLSSAYPSLCEFFTEACGVPKVPKTSDYVDILLGLSNAALPSEVANQVFHVFARWANDLHSANDNMNDILFLEGSLQKLETTILPTLGDKWVSLHPSFGLVCWVDDNELMQHFEDYNGVNFIQFGELSYEDKQLLYGRIAALLKSLGIPALSKVIYREAIFYGTVDNREKVTVISWLLPYMQRYIYKMHRDTYVNFQQNEITKLSNLQVIVVEKLFHKYKLKERESSCKRRFKCNCLLQVSIYLSINYLLFICFLFL
;
A
#
# COMPACT_ATOMS: atom_id res chain seq x y z
N TYR A 1 13.41 48.67 17.41
CA TYR A 1 13.45 50.08 16.96
C TYR A 1 12.22 50.35 16.09
N ALA A 2 11.84 51.62 15.84
CA ALA A 2 10.67 51.94 15.00
C ALA A 2 10.75 51.27 13.60
N THR A 3 11.96 51.09 13.08
CA THR A 3 12.26 50.38 11.83
C THR A 3 11.86 48.90 11.81
N ASP A 4 11.64 48.30 12.98
CA ASP A 4 11.22 46.90 13.11
C ASP A 4 9.70 46.76 13.25
N LEU A 5 8.97 47.89 13.38
CA LEU A 5 7.52 47.92 13.55
C LEU A 5 6.82 48.17 12.22
N PHE A 6 5.70 47.47 12.02
CA PHE A 6 4.84 47.67 10.85
C PHE A 6 3.73 48.68 11.13
N TYR A 7 3.44 49.49 10.12
CA TYR A 7 2.23 50.29 10.09
C TYR A 7 1.04 49.37 9.81
N ASN A 8 0.02 49.40 10.68
CA ASN A 8 -1.10 48.47 10.66
C ASN A 8 -2.12 48.79 9.55
N THR A 9 -1.72 48.64 8.29
CA THR A 9 -2.61 48.70 7.12
C THR A 9 -3.20 47.34 6.79
N GLU A 10 -4.31 47.35 6.05
CA GLU A 10 -4.92 46.12 5.53
C GLU A 10 -3.94 45.33 4.66
N ASP A 11 -3.16 45.99 3.81
CA ASP A 11 -2.14 45.33 2.97
C ASP A 11 -1.15 44.51 3.81
N VAL A 12 -0.61 45.09 4.89
CA VAL A 12 0.36 44.41 5.76
C VAL A 12 -0.33 43.34 6.61
N ARG A 13 -1.52 43.63 7.14
CA ARG A 13 -2.30 42.72 7.98
C ARG A 13 -2.79 41.50 7.20
N SER A 14 -3.12 41.66 5.93
CA SER A 14 -3.56 40.56 5.08
C SER A 14 -2.46 39.50 4.86
N ILE A 15 -1.19 39.91 4.93
CA ILE A 15 -0.02 39.03 4.78
C ILE A 15 0.49 38.53 6.13
N LEU A 16 0.70 39.41 7.11
CA LEU A 16 1.32 39.08 8.40
C LEU A 16 0.33 38.76 9.54
N GLY A 17 -0.97 38.92 9.32
CA GLY A 17 -2.01 38.59 10.30
C GLY A 17 -1.99 39.49 11.53
N SER A 18 -2.51 38.99 12.66
CA SER A 18 -2.55 39.74 13.92
C SER A 18 -1.27 39.65 14.76
N VAL A 19 -0.36 38.73 14.40
CA VAL A 19 0.80 38.34 15.22
C VAL A 19 2.08 39.09 14.80
N ALA A 20 1.98 40.04 13.88
CA ALA A 20 3.12 40.88 13.48
C ALA A 20 3.39 41.98 14.52
N PRO A 21 4.63 42.50 14.60
CA PRO A 21 4.98 43.60 15.49
C PRO A 21 4.43 44.92 14.93
N TYR A 22 3.15 45.19 15.17
CA TYR A 22 2.50 46.43 14.78
C TYR A 22 2.81 47.57 15.75
N ALA A 23 2.85 48.80 15.24
CA ALA A 23 2.97 49.98 16.08
C ALA A 23 1.76 50.13 17.03
N VAL A 24 2.05 50.27 18.32
CA VAL A 24 1.07 50.57 19.38
C VAL A 24 1.53 51.83 20.13
N PRO A 25 0.72 52.89 20.25
CA PRO A 25 -0.64 53.04 19.71
C PRO A 25 -0.66 53.17 18.18
N GLN A 26 -1.81 52.90 17.57
CA GLN A 26 -1.96 53.02 16.11
C GLN A 26 -1.82 54.47 15.67
N VAL A 27 -0.89 54.73 14.75
CA VAL A 27 -0.76 56.03 14.11
C VAL A 27 -1.79 56.13 12.99
N CYS A 28 -2.63 57.15 12.99
CA CYS A 28 -3.69 57.31 11.97
C CYS A 28 -3.16 57.85 10.63
N SER A 29 -1.99 58.51 10.64
CA SER A 29 -1.39 59.11 9.46
C SER A 29 -0.30 58.22 8.85
N ARG A 30 -0.50 57.78 7.60
CA ARG A 30 0.48 56.97 6.85
C ARG A 30 1.77 57.76 6.58
N SER A 31 1.70 59.08 6.36
CA SER A 31 2.89 59.92 6.19
C SER A 31 3.68 59.99 7.49
N LEU A 32 3.00 60.24 8.62
CA LEU A 32 3.64 60.26 9.93
C LEU A 32 4.27 58.90 10.28
N GLY A 33 3.58 57.79 9.99
CA GLY A 33 4.13 56.45 10.19
C GLY A 33 5.41 56.22 9.38
N LYS A 34 5.45 56.68 8.12
CA LYS A 34 6.65 56.61 7.28
C LYS A 34 7.78 57.50 7.80
N ASP A 35 7.47 58.71 8.26
CA ASP A 35 8.45 59.67 8.79
C ASP A 35 9.05 59.20 10.13
N ILE A 36 8.26 58.49 10.95
CA ILE A 36 8.73 57.80 12.16
C ILE A 36 9.63 56.60 11.82
N GLY A 37 9.53 56.08 10.60
CA GLY A 37 10.30 54.94 10.10
C GLY A 37 9.59 53.58 10.19
N PHE A 38 8.27 53.55 10.41
CA PHE A 38 7.49 52.30 10.36
C PHE A 38 7.47 51.73 8.95
N LYS A 39 7.55 50.39 8.86
CA LYS A 39 7.41 49.67 7.60
C LYS A 39 5.96 49.70 7.13
N ILE A 40 5.72 50.36 5.99
CA ILE A 40 4.40 50.46 5.36
C ILE A 40 4.13 49.36 4.32
N LYS A 41 5.17 48.61 3.95
CA LYS A 41 5.11 47.46 3.03
C LYS A 41 5.94 46.32 3.62
N VAL A 42 5.53 45.10 3.33
CA VAL A 42 6.27 43.88 3.71
C VAL A 42 7.27 43.59 2.59
N SER A 43 8.56 43.47 2.92
CA SER A 43 9.55 42.89 2.00
C SER A 43 9.65 41.37 2.16
N HIS A 44 10.22 40.68 1.19
CA HIS A 44 10.49 39.24 1.30
C HIS A 44 11.38 38.88 2.50
N SER A 45 12.39 39.71 2.80
CA SER A 45 13.22 39.54 4.00
C SER A 45 12.42 39.72 5.28
N ASP A 46 11.48 40.66 5.30
CA ASP A 46 10.59 40.87 6.45
C ASP A 46 9.71 39.64 6.68
N ALA A 47 9.08 39.11 5.63
CA ALA A 47 8.23 37.93 5.72
C ALA A 47 8.99 36.72 6.32
N LEU A 48 10.25 36.49 5.90
CA LEU A 48 11.08 35.41 6.44
C LEU A 48 11.48 35.63 7.89
N MET A 49 11.81 36.87 8.29
CA MET A 49 12.11 37.19 9.69
C MET A 49 10.89 36.96 10.59
N ILE A 50 9.72 37.41 10.14
CA ILE A 50 8.46 37.21 10.87
C ILE A 50 8.09 35.73 10.95
N LEU A 51 8.27 34.96 9.87
CA LEU A 51 8.09 33.51 9.89
C LEU A 51 8.99 32.84 10.94
N LYS A 52 10.28 33.20 10.98
CA LYS A 52 11.20 32.70 12.03
C LYS A 52 10.72 33.06 13.43
N SER A 53 10.16 34.26 13.62
CA SER A 53 9.54 34.65 14.89
C SER A 53 8.32 33.80 15.23
N TRP A 54 7.44 33.50 14.27
CA TRP A 54 6.28 32.63 14.48
C TRP A 54 6.68 31.19 14.84
N ILE A 55 7.73 30.67 14.21
CA ILE A 55 8.26 29.33 14.50
C ILE A 55 8.89 29.30 15.90
N ALA A 56 9.63 30.36 16.28
CA ALA A 56 10.30 30.46 17.57
C ALA A 56 9.32 30.65 18.75
N SER A 57 8.16 31.27 18.50
CA SER A 57 7.09 31.34 19.50
C SER A 57 6.48 29.94 19.69
N GLN A 58 7.02 29.17 20.64
CA GLN A 58 6.58 27.79 20.97
C GLN A 58 5.11 27.67 21.43
N THR A 59 4.38 28.78 21.50
CA THR A 59 2.94 28.85 21.79
C THR A 59 2.12 28.29 20.63
N SER A 60 0.89 27.84 20.92
CA SER A 60 -0.07 27.44 19.90
C SER A 60 -0.31 28.57 18.90
N PHE A 61 0.32 28.49 17.72
CA PHE A 61 0.15 29.45 16.66
C PHE A 61 -1.21 29.23 16.00
N SER A 62 -1.99 30.31 15.92
CA SER A 62 -3.31 30.32 15.30
C SER A 62 -3.34 31.36 14.20
N ALA A 63 -3.73 30.95 13.00
CA ALA A 63 -3.88 31.82 11.85
C ALA A 63 -5.12 31.41 11.05
N SER A 64 -5.65 32.34 10.25
CA SER A 64 -6.65 31.98 9.25
C SER A 64 -5.98 31.36 8.03
N MET A 65 -6.70 30.48 7.33
CA MET A 65 -6.16 29.82 6.13
C MET A 65 -5.99 30.81 4.99
N ASP A 66 -6.88 31.81 4.86
CA ASP A 66 -6.76 32.89 3.88
C ASP A 66 -5.47 33.70 4.09
N GLN A 67 -5.16 34.07 5.33
CA GLN A 67 -3.93 34.79 5.66
C GLN A 67 -2.69 33.96 5.28
N MET A 68 -2.64 32.68 5.70
CA MET A 68 -1.48 31.85 5.39
C MET A 68 -1.33 31.59 3.88
N CYS A 69 -2.44 31.48 3.15
CA CYS A 69 -2.42 31.37 1.69
C CYS A 69 -1.83 32.63 1.04
N LYS A 70 -2.22 33.83 1.50
CA LYS A 70 -1.64 35.10 1.06
C LYS A 70 -0.16 35.21 1.41
N PHE A 71 0.21 34.80 2.62
CA PHE A 71 1.60 34.77 3.06
C PHE A 71 2.47 33.88 2.15
N TYR A 72 2.05 32.65 1.89
CA TYR A 72 2.82 31.74 1.04
C TYR A 72 2.81 32.16 -0.43
N THR A 73 1.73 32.76 -0.92
CA THR A 73 1.70 33.38 -2.26
C THR A 73 2.76 34.48 -2.36
N PHE A 74 2.83 35.37 -1.37
CA PHE A 74 3.84 36.42 -1.31
C PHE A 74 5.28 35.86 -1.27
N VAL A 75 5.52 34.80 -0.50
CA VAL A 75 6.83 34.11 -0.49
C VAL A 75 7.14 33.45 -1.83
N SER A 76 6.13 32.88 -2.50
CA SER A 76 6.25 32.26 -3.82
C SER A 76 6.66 33.26 -4.90
N GLU A 77 6.12 34.49 -4.86
CA GLU A 77 6.53 35.58 -5.76
C GLU A 77 8.00 35.97 -5.54
N GLY A 78 8.44 36.00 -4.28
CA GLY A 78 9.84 36.25 -3.93
C GLY A 78 10.80 35.18 -4.46
N PHE A 79 10.36 33.92 -4.46
CA PHE A 79 11.12 32.82 -5.05
C PHE A 79 11.18 32.89 -6.58
N ALA A 80 10.05 33.17 -7.24
CA ALA A 80 9.99 33.32 -8.69
C ALA A 80 10.91 34.44 -9.21
N THR A 81 11.14 35.47 -8.39
CA THR A 81 12.05 36.60 -8.66
C THR A 81 13.48 36.39 -8.17
N ALA A 82 13.82 35.19 -7.66
CA ALA A 82 15.11 34.84 -7.07
C ALA A 82 15.55 35.75 -5.89
N THR A 83 14.60 36.43 -5.24
CA THR A 83 14.87 37.27 -4.05
C THR A 83 14.91 36.45 -2.76
N ILE A 84 14.37 35.22 -2.78
CA ILE A 84 14.37 34.27 -1.66
C ILE A 84 15.03 32.96 -2.08
N ASP A 85 16.01 32.50 -1.30
CA ASP A 85 16.52 31.14 -1.38
C ASP A 85 15.66 30.19 -0.52
N ILE A 86 14.57 29.69 -1.10
CA ILE A 86 13.63 28.80 -0.39
C ILE A 86 14.31 27.53 0.06
N LYS A 87 15.24 26.97 -0.72
CA LYS A 87 15.92 25.73 -0.34
C LYS A 87 16.68 25.91 0.96
N ARG A 88 17.36 27.05 1.13
CA ARG A 88 18.04 27.35 2.40
C ARG A 88 17.07 27.60 3.55
N GLU A 89 15.99 28.34 3.32
CA GLU A 89 15.11 28.79 4.41
C GLU A 89 14.08 27.72 4.83
N PHE A 90 13.46 27.00 3.90
CA PHE A 90 12.36 26.05 4.17
C PHE A 90 12.83 24.61 4.40
N LEU A 91 13.94 24.17 3.80
CA LEU A 91 14.44 22.82 4.05
C LEU A 91 15.17 22.71 5.41
N SER A 92 15.62 23.84 5.96
CA SER A 92 16.38 23.90 7.22
C SER A 92 15.51 24.06 8.46
N CYS A 93 14.23 24.46 8.32
CA CYS A 93 13.34 24.63 9.47
C CYS A 93 11.90 24.18 9.17
N SER A 94 11.13 24.01 10.24
CA SER A 94 9.70 23.71 10.13
C SER A 94 8.97 25.00 9.74
N SER A 95 8.79 25.24 8.45
CA SER A 95 8.28 26.51 7.90
C SER A 95 6.84 26.46 7.38
N ILE A 96 6.25 25.27 7.28
CA ILE A 96 4.94 25.09 6.65
C ILE A 96 3.87 24.95 7.72
N PHE A 97 3.05 25.98 7.89
CA PHE A 97 1.92 25.97 8.79
C PHE A 97 0.92 24.92 8.33
N THR A 98 0.57 24.02 9.23
CA THR A 98 -0.40 22.97 8.98
C THR A 98 -1.46 23.02 10.07
N PRO A 99 -2.74 23.29 9.72
CA PRO A 99 -3.79 23.37 10.70
C PRO A 99 -4.00 22.02 11.40
N LEU A 100 -4.39 22.04 12.68
CA LEU A 100 -4.68 20.82 13.42
C LEU A 100 -5.99 20.18 12.95
N ASN A 101 -6.98 21.01 12.65
CA ASN A 101 -8.32 20.61 12.21
C ASN A 101 -8.67 21.29 10.88
N ARG A 102 -9.58 20.69 10.11
CA ARG A 102 -10.18 21.37 8.95
C ARG A 102 -10.93 22.62 9.45
N ALA A 103 -10.66 23.73 8.80
CA ALA A 103 -11.17 25.06 9.14
C ALA A 103 -11.97 25.63 7.98
N ARG A 104 -12.92 26.52 8.27
CA ARG A 104 -13.38 27.47 7.25
C ARG A 104 -12.28 28.51 7.01
N SER A 105 -12.21 29.06 5.80
CA SER A 105 -11.09 29.90 5.34
C SER A 105 -10.74 31.06 6.26
N ASN A 106 -11.75 31.66 6.91
CA ASN A 106 -11.61 32.89 7.68
C ASN A 106 -11.44 32.65 9.20
N ASP A 107 -11.69 31.43 9.68
CA ASP A 107 -11.60 31.14 11.11
C ASP A 107 -10.14 31.00 11.52
N PHE A 108 -9.76 31.60 12.65
CA PHE A 108 -8.44 31.38 13.25
C PHE A 108 -8.38 29.96 13.78
N VAL A 109 -7.48 29.16 13.21
CA VAL A 109 -7.32 27.77 13.62
C VAL A 109 -5.95 27.51 14.20
N PRO A 110 -5.88 26.73 15.29
CA PRO A 110 -4.60 26.31 15.83
C PRO A 110 -3.93 25.37 14.83
N GLY A 111 -2.64 25.56 14.62
CA GLY A 111 -1.82 24.72 13.78
C GLY A 111 -0.41 24.59 14.32
N LYS A 112 0.42 23.88 13.57
CA LYS A 112 1.85 23.73 13.85
C LYS A 112 2.62 23.94 12.57
N PHE A 113 3.81 24.51 12.68
CA PHE A 113 4.74 24.51 11.56
C PHE A 113 5.44 23.16 11.46
N LEU A 114 5.46 22.59 10.26
CA LEU A 114 6.06 21.29 9.94
C LEU A 114 7.17 21.46 8.91
N SER A 115 8.11 20.53 8.90
CA SER A 115 9.15 20.46 7.87
C SER A 115 8.56 19.88 6.59
N PRO A 116 9.07 20.23 5.40
CA PRO A 116 8.69 19.56 4.14
C PRO A 116 8.81 18.03 4.19
N LYS A 117 9.70 17.49 5.04
CA LYS A 117 9.89 16.04 5.24
C LYS A 117 8.73 15.37 5.97
N ASP A 118 7.92 16.12 6.71
CA ASP A 118 6.78 15.63 7.49
C ASP A 118 5.46 15.79 6.71
N LEU A 119 5.53 16.08 5.42
CA LEU A 119 4.40 16.46 4.59
C LEU A 119 4.42 15.70 3.28
N TYR A 120 3.25 15.61 2.65
CA TYR A 120 3.11 15.25 1.25
C TYR A 120 1.97 16.09 0.66
N TRP A 121 1.96 16.23 -0.66
CA TRP A 121 0.96 17.06 -1.32
C TRP A 121 -0.42 16.40 -1.30
N HIS A 122 -0.54 15.20 -1.86
CA HIS A 122 -1.81 14.48 -1.97
C HIS A 122 -1.61 12.96 -1.80
N ASP A 123 -2.58 12.30 -1.16
CA ASP A 123 -2.66 10.85 -1.07
C ASP A 123 -3.72 10.30 -2.05
N PRO A 124 -3.33 9.76 -3.21
CA PRO A 124 -4.26 9.27 -4.21
C PRO A 124 -4.97 7.96 -3.82
N THR A 125 -4.57 7.29 -2.74
CA THR A 125 -5.28 6.09 -2.27
C THR A 125 -6.46 6.42 -1.36
N GLY A 126 -6.59 7.68 -0.94
CA GLY A 126 -7.65 8.16 -0.04
C GLY A 126 -7.53 7.68 1.41
N CYS A 127 -6.52 6.87 1.75
CA CYS A 127 -6.33 6.34 3.10
C CYS A 127 -6.24 7.47 4.13
N SER A 128 -5.46 8.50 3.82
CA SER A 128 -5.15 9.59 4.75
C SER A 128 -6.39 10.41 5.14
N GLU A 129 -7.35 10.56 4.24
CA GLU A 129 -8.61 11.27 4.50
C GLU A 129 -9.50 10.45 5.45
N ILE A 130 -9.68 9.16 5.18
CA ILE A 130 -10.45 8.24 6.03
C ILE A 130 -9.91 8.24 7.45
N ILE A 131 -8.58 8.17 7.59
CA ILE A 131 -7.99 8.11 8.92
C ILE A 131 -8.18 9.45 9.64
N THR A 132 -8.03 10.57 8.94
CA THR A 132 -8.31 11.89 9.52
C THR A 132 -9.75 11.98 10.02
N GLU A 133 -10.73 11.51 9.26
CA GLU A 133 -12.13 11.48 9.65
C GLU A 133 -12.41 10.57 10.85
N LYS A 134 -11.83 9.37 10.86
CA LYS A 134 -11.97 8.40 11.97
C LYS A 134 -11.28 8.88 13.25
N VAL A 135 -10.10 9.49 13.17
CA VAL A 135 -9.39 10.04 14.33
C VAL A 135 -10.15 11.22 14.94
N ILE A 136 -10.69 12.12 14.10
CA ILE A 136 -11.52 13.25 14.57
C ILE A 136 -12.76 12.73 15.30
N SER A 137 -13.41 11.67 14.80
CA SER A 137 -14.62 11.14 15.43
C SER A 137 -14.35 10.47 16.79
N MET A 138 -13.19 9.86 16.97
CA MET A 138 -12.83 9.13 18.20
C MET A 138 -12.43 10.03 19.39
N LYS A 139 -12.32 11.36 19.22
CA LYS A 139 -11.82 12.32 20.25
C LYS A 139 -10.50 11.92 20.92
N ASN A 140 -9.80 10.92 20.40
CA ASN A 140 -8.59 10.42 20.99
C ASN A 140 -7.43 11.29 20.54
N LYS A 141 -6.58 11.66 21.50
CA LYS A 141 -5.25 12.24 21.27
C LYS A 141 -4.31 11.17 20.69
N ILE A 142 -4.69 10.53 19.59
CA ILE A 142 -3.77 9.65 18.89
C ILE A 142 -2.65 10.56 18.40
N SER A 143 -1.46 10.31 18.95
CA SER A 143 -0.23 10.99 18.62
C SER A 143 -0.02 10.94 17.12
N MET A 144 -0.23 12.10 16.50
CA MET A 144 0.30 12.58 15.23
C MET A 144 0.73 11.50 14.24
N PHE A 145 -0.11 11.30 13.22
CA PHE A 145 0.30 10.73 11.94
C PHE A 145 1.68 11.24 11.52
N PRO A 146 2.56 10.39 10.99
CA PRO A 146 3.92 10.80 10.69
C PRO A 146 3.94 11.90 9.61
N ARG A 147 2.95 11.94 8.71
CA ARG A 147 2.85 12.98 7.67
C ARG A 147 1.44 13.45 7.38
N LYS A 148 1.32 14.74 7.02
CA LYS A 148 0.04 15.38 6.68
C LYS A 148 -0.04 15.80 5.21
N MET A 149 -1.25 15.73 4.66
CA MET A 149 -1.59 16.17 3.32
C MET A 149 -1.77 17.69 3.23
N LEU A 150 -1.11 18.34 2.28
CA LEU A 150 -1.22 19.80 2.08
C LEU A 150 -2.30 20.24 1.09
N SER A 151 -2.67 19.40 0.13
CA SER A 151 -3.58 19.80 -0.96
C SER A 151 -4.94 20.33 -0.45
N SER A 152 -5.42 19.82 0.67
CA SER A 152 -6.65 20.29 1.32
C SER A 152 -6.53 21.69 1.92
N ALA A 153 -5.34 22.09 2.39
CA ALA A 153 -5.11 23.37 3.06
C ALA A 153 -4.75 24.49 2.07
N TYR A 154 -4.00 24.15 1.01
CA TYR A 154 -3.42 25.13 0.09
C TYR A 154 -3.56 24.73 -1.39
N PRO A 155 -4.78 24.45 -1.90
CA PRO A 155 -4.97 23.83 -3.22
C PRO A 155 -4.31 24.60 -4.39
N SER A 156 -4.19 25.93 -4.29
CA SER A 156 -3.59 26.79 -5.32
C SER A 156 -2.06 26.88 -5.30
N LEU A 157 -1.38 26.25 -4.33
CA LEU A 157 0.07 26.39 -4.12
C LEU A 157 0.85 25.09 -4.38
N CYS A 158 0.32 24.21 -5.25
CA CYS A 158 0.91 22.91 -5.57
C CYS A 158 2.37 23.02 -6.03
N GLU A 159 2.62 23.82 -7.07
CA GLU A 159 3.95 23.98 -7.67
C GLU A 159 4.94 24.55 -6.66
N PHE A 160 4.53 25.58 -5.91
CA PHE A 160 5.34 26.16 -4.86
C PHE A 160 5.80 25.12 -3.82
N PHE A 161 4.86 24.39 -3.21
CA PHE A 161 5.22 23.45 -2.16
C PHE A 161 6.00 22.24 -2.68
N THR A 162 5.64 21.73 -3.86
CA THR A 162 6.24 20.50 -4.37
C THR A 162 7.58 20.74 -5.07
N GLU A 163 7.72 21.84 -5.81
CA GLU A 163 8.89 22.11 -6.64
C GLU A 163 9.90 23.03 -5.93
N ALA A 164 9.43 24.05 -5.21
CA ALA A 164 10.30 24.98 -4.50
C ALA A 164 10.65 24.50 -3.08
N CYS A 165 9.64 24.10 -2.29
CA CYS A 165 9.83 23.70 -0.90
C CYS A 165 10.24 22.22 -0.73
N GLY A 166 10.16 21.41 -1.78
CA GLY A 166 10.57 20.00 -1.76
C GLY A 166 9.60 19.05 -1.04
N VAL A 167 8.32 19.42 -0.94
CA VAL A 167 7.27 18.53 -0.41
C VAL A 167 7.01 17.43 -1.45
N PRO A 168 7.10 16.13 -1.09
CA PRO A 168 6.77 15.04 -2.00
C PRO A 168 5.36 15.17 -2.57
N LYS A 169 5.17 14.99 -3.89
CA LYS A 169 3.84 15.02 -4.52
C LYS A 169 2.90 13.94 -3.96
N VAL A 170 3.47 12.81 -3.55
CA VAL A 170 2.79 11.60 -3.08
C VAL A 170 3.62 10.94 -1.97
N PRO A 171 3.01 10.17 -1.05
CA PRO A 171 3.75 9.39 -0.05
C PRO A 171 4.69 8.36 -0.70
N LYS A 172 5.79 8.05 -0.03
CA LYS A 172 6.74 6.99 -0.42
C LYS A 172 6.26 5.61 0.06
N THR A 173 6.92 4.56 -0.41
CA THR A 173 6.69 3.17 0.01
C THR A 173 6.65 3.01 1.53
N SER A 174 7.63 3.56 2.25
CA SER A 174 7.66 3.50 3.72
C SER A 174 6.53 4.26 4.39
N ASP A 175 6.14 5.42 3.83
CA ASP A 175 5.05 6.22 4.38
C ASP A 175 3.71 5.47 4.26
N TYR A 176 3.52 4.69 3.19
CA TYR A 176 2.31 3.88 3.04
C TYR A 176 2.19 2.76 4.07
N VAL A 177 3.30 2.22 4.60
CA VAL A 177 3.25 1.27 5.72
C VAL A 177 2.68 1.95 6.96
N ASP A 178 3.16 3.15 7.28
CA ASP A 178 2.67 3.92 8.43
C ASP A 178 1.20 4.36 8.24
N ILE A 179 0.82 4.72 7.02
CA ILE A 179 -0.57 5.06 6.68
C ILE A 179 -1.47 3.84 6.89
N LEU A 180 -1.08 2.66 6.40
CA LEU A 180 -1.85 1.44 6.58
C LEU A 180 -1.93 1.01 8.04
N LEU A 181 -0.86 1.20 8.83
CA LEU A 181 -0.88 1.00 10.29
C LEU A 181 -1.87 1.94 10.99
N GLY A 182 -1.91 3.20 10.57
CA GLY A 182 -2.89 4.15 11.11
C GLY A 182 -4.33 3.77 10.71
N LEU A 183 -4.51 3.24 9.49
CA LEU A 183 -5.79 2.73 9.00
C LEU A 183 -6.26 1.50 9.79
N SER A 184 -5.36 0.55 10.05
CA SER A 184 -5.68 -0.66 10.81
C SER A 184 -6.06 -0.38 12.27
N ASN A 185 -5.51 0.69 12.84
CA ASN A 185 -5.88 1.15 14.18
C ASN A 185 -7.20 1.93 14.23
N ALA A 186 -7.67 2.46 13.10
CA ALA A 186 -8.82 3.36 13.02
C ALA A 186 -10.11 2.71 12.50
N ALA A 187 -10.02 1.60 11.76
CA ALA A 187 -11.15 0.97 11.09
C ALA A 187 -11.00 -0.55 10.98
N LEU A 188 -12.13 -1.25 10.80
CA LEU A 188 -12.14 -2.69 10.50
C LEU A 188 -11.85 -2.93 9.01
N PRO A 189 -11.24 -4.08 8.63
CA PRO A 189 -11.00 -4.43 7.23
C PRO A 189 -12.23 -4.27 6.32
N SER A 190 -13.41 -4.69 6.79
CA SER A 190 -14.68 -4.60 6.07
C SER A 190 -15.06 -3.17 5.67
N GLU A 191 -14.58 -2.16 6.41
CA GLU A 191 -14.83 -0.75 6.13
C GLU A 191 -13.84 -0.15 5.13
N VAL A 192 -12.61 -0.68 5.03
CA VAL A 192 -11.48 0.01 4.37
C VAL A 192 -10.61 -0.87 3.46
N ALA A 193 -11.02 -2.11 3.19
CA ALA A 193 -10.25 -3.05 2.38
C ALA A 193 -9.95 -2.54 0.96
N ASN A 194 -10.88 -1.77 0.36
CA ASN A 194 -10.68 -1.15 -0.95
C ASN A 194 -9.53 -0.13 -0.95
N GLN A 195 -9.32 0.59 0.15
CA GLN A 195 -8.21 1.54 0.25
C GLN A 195 -6.88 0.83 0.42
N VAL A 196 -6.86 -0.30 1.15
CA VAL A 196 -5.69 -1.17 1.18
C VAL A 196 -5.36 -1.69 -0.22
N PHE A 197 -6.38 -2.08 -0.99
CA PHE A 197 -6.19 -2.47 -2.40
C PHE A 197 -5.52 -1.38 -3.23
N HIS A 198 -5.96 -0.13 -3.11
CA HIS A 198 -5.35 0.99 -3.82
C HIS A 198 -3.88 1.22 -3.45
N VAL A 199 -3.49 0.98 -2.18
CA VAL A 199 -2.08 1.01 -1.77
C VAL A 199 -1.29 -0.12 -2.44
N PHE A 200 -1.81 -1.35 -2.46
CA PHE A 200 -1.15 -2.47 -3.14
C PHE A 200 -1.07 -2.28 -4.66
N ALA A 201 -2.12 -1.73 -5.28
CA ALA A 201 -2.13 -1.36 -6.69
C ALA A 201 -1.02 -0.34 -7.00
N ARG A 202 -0.85 0.66 -6.12
CA ARG A 202 0.19 1.67 -6.22
C ARG A 202 1.58 1.05 -6.09
N TRP A 203 1.83 0.28 -5.04
CA TRP A 203 3.08 -0.45 -4.87
C TRP A 203 3.38 -1.34 -6.08
N ALA A 204 2.39 -2.04 -6.64
CA ALA A 204 2.60 -2.87 -7.81
C ALA A 204 3.03 -2.04 -9.03
N ASN A 205 2.46 -0.86 -9.24
CA ASN A 205 2.86 0.04 -10.32
C ASN A 205 4.25 0.64 -10.12
N ASP A 206 4.54 1.12 -8.92
CA ASP A 206 5.80 1.78 -8.60
C ASP A 206 6.96 0.76 -8.62
N LEU A 207 6.78 -0.42 -8.04
CA LEU A 207 7.81 -1.45 -7.89
C LEU A 207 8.11 -2.24 -9.17
N HIS A 208 7.24 -2.21 -10.16
CA HIS A 208 7.55 -2.78 -11.48
C HIS A 208 8.45 -1.89 -12.35
N SER A 209 8.68 -0.63 -11.97
CA SER A 209 9.18 0.40 -12.91
C SER A 209 10.69 0.73 -12.87
N ALA A 210 11.51 0.16 -11.97
CA ALA A 210 12.95 0.45 -11.91
C ALA A 210 13.79 -0.63 -11.19
N ASN A 211 15.08 -0.75 -11.56
CA ASN A 211 16.05 -1.62 -10.89
C ASN A 211 16.28 -1.26 -9.40
N ASP A 212 16.01 -0.02 -9.00
CA ASP A 212 16.17 0.45 -7.61
C ASP A 212 15.08 -0.08 -6.66
N ASN A 213 14.07 -0.77 -7.19
CA ASN A 213 12.90 -1.24 -6.45
C ASN A 213 13.17 -2.45 -5.55
N MET A 214 14.34 -3.10 -5.66
CA MET A 214 14.69 -4.23 -4.80
C MET A 214 14.79 -3.83 -3.33
N ASN A 215 15.33 -2.64 -3.02
CA ASN A 215 15.43 -2.17 -1.64
C ASN A 215 14.05 -1.93 -1.01
N ASP A 216 13.11 -1.42 -1.80
CA ASP A 216 11.74 -1.19 -1.34
C ASP A 216 10.98 -2.51 -1.15
N ILE A 217 11.17 -3.50 -2.03
CA ILE A 217 10.60 -4.84 -1.85
C ILE A 217 11.13 -5.49 -0.57
N LEU A 218 12.45 -5.45 -0.34
CA LEU A 218 13.08 -5.97 0.88
C LEU A 218 12.59 -5.23 2.13
N PHE A 219 12.41 -3.92 2.05
CA PHE A 219 11.83 -3.13 3.14
C PHE A 219 10.39 -3.53 3.44
N LEU A 220 9.54 -3.70 2.42
CA LEU A 220 8.15 -4.10 2.59
C LEU A 220 8.05 -5.52 3.15
N GLU A 221 8.82 -6.46 2.61
CA GLU A 221 8.89 -7.84 3.11
C GLU A 221 9.30 -7.86 4.59
N GLY A 222 10.39 -7.18 4.94
CA GLY A 222 10.87 -7.09 6.32
C GLY A 222 9.90 -6.36 7.25
N SER A 223 9.12 -5.41 6.74
CA SER A 223 8.08 -4.70 7.51
C SER A 223 6.88 -5.59 7.77
N LEU A 224 6.39 -6.32 6.76
CA LEU A 224 5.23 -7.20 6.86
C LEU A 224 5.48 -8.41 7.77
N GLN A 225 6.73 -8.84 7.93
CA GLN A 225 7.11 -9.93 8.85
C GLN A 225 7.06 -9.53 10.34
N LYS A 226 7.03 -8.23 10.67
CA LYS A 226 6.94 -7.78 12.07
C LYS A 226 5.55 -8.06 12.62
N LEU A 227 5.50 -8.44 13.90
CA LEU A 227 4.24 -8.72 14.60
C LEU A 227 3.30 -7.51 14.62
N GLU A 228 3.87 -6.31 14.78
CA GLU A 228 3.14 -5.05 14.93
C GLU A 228 2.55 -4.53 13.61
N THR A 229 3.07 -4.98 12.46
CA THR A 229 2.64 -4.52 11.13
C THR A 229 1.38 -5.23 10.66
N THR A 230 0.31 -5.16 11.45
CA THR A 230 -0.98 -5.78 11.14
C THR A 230 -1.76 -4.95 10.13
N ILE A 231 -1.37 -5.00 8.86
CA ILE A 231 -1.93 -4.17 7.78
C ILE A 231 -2.64 -4.97 6.69
N LEU A 232 -2.65 -6.30 6.79
CA LEU A 232 -3.28 -7.15 5.79
C LEU A 232 -4.75 -7.42 6.19
N PRO A 233 -5.73 -6.99 5.38
CA PRO A 233 -7.14 -7.24 5.63
C PRO A 233 -7.49 -8.70 5.30
N THR A 234 -8.29 -9.34 6.14
CA THR A 234 -8.69 -10.74 5.95
C THR A 234 -10.19 -10.91 5.79
N LEU A 235 -10.61 -12.02 5.15
CA LEU A 235 -12.02 -12.43 5.02
C LEU A 235 -12.73 -12.51 6.38
N GLY A 236 -12.03 -12.82 7.46
CA GLY A 236 -12.57 -12.87 8.83
C GLY A 236 -12.69 -11.51 9.54
N ASP A 237 -12.60 -10.40 8.79
CA ASP A 237 -12.63 -9.02 9.28
C ASP A 237 -11.56 -8.71 10.35
N LYS A 238 -10.37 -9.29 10.18
CA LYS A 238 -9.21 -9.10 11.07
C LYS A 238 -8.01 -8.56 10.32
N TRP A 239 -7.25 -7.73 11.02
CA TRP A 239 -5.92 -7.30 10.60
C TRP A 239 -4.87 -8.33 10.99
N VAL A 240 -4.04 -8.72 10.04
CA VAL A 240 -2.93 -9.66 10.28
C VAL A 240 -1.63 -9.11 9.69
N SER A 241 -0.50 -9.63 10.16
CA SER A 241 0.80 -9.47 9.51
C SER A 241 1.29 -10.82 8.98
N LEU A 242 2.44 -10.84 8.29
CA LEU A 242 3.09 -12.07 7.86
C LEU A 242 3.93 -12.73 8.97
N HIS A 243 3.83 -12.23 10.21
CA HIS A 243 4.49 -12.84 11.34
C HIS A 243 3.96 -14.28 11.57
N PRO A 244 4.81 -15.28 11.85
CA PRO A 244 4.42 -16.69 11.97
C PRO A 244 3.29 -16.98 12.99
N SER A 245 3.08 -16.10 13.98
CA SER A 245 1.99 -16.22 14.96
C SER A 245 0.59 -16.15 14.35
N PHE A 246 0.42 -15.51 13.18
CA PHE A 246 -0.86 -15.44 12.47
C PHE A 246 -1.14 -16.68 11.63
N GLY A 247 -0.21 -17.63 11.58
CA GLY A 247 -0.34 -18.84 10.77
C GLY A 247 -0.12 -18.57 9.29
N LEU A 248 -0.87 -19.28 8.43
CA LEU A 248 -0.71 -19.14 6.98
C LEU A 248 -1.54 -17.96 6.49
N VAL A 249 -0.88 -16.94 5.94
CA VAL A 249 -1.55 -15.83 5.25
C VAL A 249 -1.39 -16.04 3.74
N CYS A 250 -2.50 -16.09 3.01
CA CYS A 250 -2.48 -16.28 1.55
C CYS A 250 -3.61 -15.51 0.89
N TRP A 251 -3.49 -15.27 -0.42
CA TRP A 251 -4.56 -14.67 -1.21
C TRP A 251 -5.29 -15.71 -2.03
N VAL A 252 -6.57 -15.45 -2.33
CA VAL A 252 -7.46 -16.40 -2.98
C VAL A 252 -7.45 -16.19 -4.48
N ASP A 253 -6.84 -17.12 -5.20
CA ASP A 253 -6.86 -17.16 -6.66
C ASP A 253 -7.93 -18.10 -7.23
N ASP A 254 -8.53 -18.93 -6.36
CA ASP A 254 -9.59 -19.88 -6.69
C ASP A 254 -10.63 -19.91 -5.56
N ASN A 255 -11.81 -19.36 -5.84
CA ASN A 255 -12.91 -19.27 -4.89
C ASN A 255 -13.51 -20.64 -4.53
N GLU A 256 -13.48 -21.61 -5.44
CA GLU A 256 -13.99 -22.96 -5.16
C GLU A 256 -13.08 -23.67 -4.15
N LEU A 257 -11.76 -23.49 -4.30
CA LEU A 257 -10.79 -24.00 -3.32
C LEU A 257 -10.96 -23.33 -1.95
N MET A 258 -11.20 -22.02 -1.91
CA MET A 258 -11.38 -21.29 -0.66
C MET A 258 -12.52 -21.85 0.20
N GLN A 259 -13.67 -22.16 -0.39
CA GLN A 259 -14.83 -22.73 0.31
C GLN A 259 -14.53 -24.02 1.08
N HIS A 260 -13.46 -24.73 0.72
CA HIS A 260 -13.03 -25.95 1.42
C HIS A 260 -12.19 -25.70 2.67
N PHE A 261 -11.76 -24.47 2.89
CA PHE A 261 -10.86 -24.04 3.95
C PHE A 261 -11.40 -22.87 4.79
N GLU A 262 -12.59 -22.33 4.50
CA GLU A 262 -13.21 -21.23 5.27
C GLU A 262 -13.27 -21.53 6.79
N ASP A 263 -13.61 -22.76 7.18
CA ASP A 263 -13.71 -23.17 8.58
C ASP A 263 -12.35 -23.52 9.23
N TYR A 264 -11.24 -23.38 8.50
CA TYR A 264 -9.95 -23.89 8.94
C TYR A 264 -9.21 -22.90 9.85
N ASN A 265 -9.22 -23.15 11.16
CA ASN A 265 -8.45 -22.38 12.12
C ASN A 265 -6.96 -22.40 11.78
N GLY A 266 -6.39 -21.25 11.45
CA GLY A 266 -4.97 -21.05 11.19
C GLY A 266 -4.59 -20.74 9.74
N VAL A 267 -5.57 -20.54 8.87
CA VAL A 267 -5.39 -19.91 7.55
C VAL A 267 -6.15 -18.59 7.52
N ASN A 268 -5.47 -17.52 7.10
CA ASN A 268 -6.03 -16.20 6.92
C ASN A 268 -6.00 -15.85 5.43
N PHE A 269 -7.18 -15.66 4.85
CA PHE A 269 -7.34 -15.26 3.45
C PHE A 269 -7.34 -13.75 3.34
N ILE A 270 -6.41 -13.18 2.56
CA ILE A 270 -6.39 -11.75 2.28
C ILE A 270 -7.62 -11.38 1.44
N GLN A 271 -8.33 -10.33 1.86
CA GLN A 271 -9.50 -9.83 1.17
C GLN A 271 -9.44 -8.31 0.99
N PHE A 272 -9.62 -7.88 -0.26
CA PHE A 272 -9.57 -6.49 -0.70
C PHE A 272 -10.95 -5.86 -0.89
N GLY A 273 -11.99 -6.39 -0.25
CA GLY A 273 -13.36 -5.91 -0.39
C GLY A 273 -14.02 -6.28 -1.72
N GLU A 274 -15.06 -5.52 -2.09
CA GLU A 274 -15.76 -5.69 -3.36
C GLU A 274 -14.99 -4.99 -4.49
N LEU A 275 -14.36 -5.79 -5.35
CA LEU A 275 -13.55 -5.32 -6.47
C LEU A 275 -14.33 -5.28 -7.78
N SER A 276 -14.12 -4.23 -8.58
CA SER A 276 -14.63 -4.13 -9.94
C SER A 276 -13.97 -5.18 -10.87
N TYR A 277 -14.48 -5.33 -12.09
CA TYR A 277 -13.86 -6.24 -13.07
C TYR A 277 -12.43 -5.82 -13.42
N GLU A 278 -12.17 -4.51 -13.54
CA GLU A 278 -10.85 -3.95 -13.82
C GLU A 278 -9.89 -4.19 -12.64
N ASP A 279 -10.36 -3.97 -11.42
CA ASP A 279 -9.58 -4.23 -10.20
C ASP A 279 -9.22 -5.71 -10.05
N LYS A 280 -10.13 -6.61 -10.44
CA LYS A 280 -9.82 -8.06 -10.48
C LYS A 280 -8.72 -8.36 -11.47
N GLN A 281 -8.74 -7.80 -12.68
CA GLN A 281 -7.64 -7.99 -13.63
C GLN A 281 -6.30 -7.51 -13.06
N LEU A 282 -6.30 -6.37 -12.37
CA LEU A 282 -5.11 -5.86 -11.69
C LEU A 282 -4.64 -6.77 -10.55
N LEU A 283 -5.60 -7.33 -9.78
CA LEU A 283 -5.35 -8.29 -8.71
C LEU A 283 -4.64 -9.53 -9.24
N TYR A 284 -5.22 -10.21 -10.24
CA TYR A 284 -4.68 -11.44 -10.81
C TYR A 284 -3.39 -11.24 -11.63
N GLY A 285 -3.07 -9.98 -12.00
CA GLY A 285 -1.86 -9.62 -12.73
C GLY A 285 -0.75 -9.09 -11.83
N ARG A 286 -0.65 -7.75 -11.76
CA ARG A 286 0.48 -7.05 -11.12
C ARG A 286 0.49 -7.22 -9.61
N ILE A 287 -0.67 -7.17 -8.96
CA ILE A 287 -0.75 -7.33 -7.51
C ILE A 287 -0.41 -8.77 -7.12
N ALA A 288 -0.88 -9.78 -7.85
CA ALA A 288 -0.49 -11.18 -7.62
C ALA A 288 1.03 -11.38 -7.73
N ALA A 289 1.69 -10.71 -8.70
CA ALA A 289 3.14 -10.73 -8.82
C ALA A 289 3.83 -10.07 -7.62
N LEU A 290 3.32 -8.93 -7.16
CA LEU A 290 3.80 -8.24 -5.96
C LEU A 290 3.61 -9.10 -4.69
N LEU A 291 2.43 -9.68 -4.50
CA LEU A 291 2.13 -10.56 -3.37
C LEU A 291 3.12 -11.72 -3.33
N LYS A 292 3.38 -12.34 -4.48
CA LYS A 292 4.40 -13.40 -4.60
C LYS A 292 5.79 -12.90 -4.22
N SER A 293 6.21 -11.70 -4.65
CA SER A 293 7.52 -11.15 -4.28
C SER A 293 7.64 -10.77 -2.81
N LEU A 294 6.52 -10.42 -2.16
CA LEU A 294 6.45 -10.14 -0.72
C LEU A 294 6.33 -11.42 0.15
N GLY A 295 6.43 -12.60 -0.46
CA GLY A 295 6.31 -13.88 0.26
C GLY A 295 4.87 -14.31 0.57
N ILE A 296 3.86 -13.67 -0.02
CA ILE A 296 2.45 -14.02 0.15
C ILE A 296 2.03 -14.99 -0.96
N PRO A 297 1.80 -16.27 -0.64
CA PRO A 297 1.46 -17.26 -1.65
C PRO A 297 0.00 -17.16 -2.09
N ALA A 298 -0.27 -17.62 -3.31
CA ALA A 298 -1.62 -17.91 -3.79
C ALA A 298 -2.14 -19.21 -3.16
N LEU A 299 -3.45 -19.28 -2.93
CA LEU A 299 -4.12 -20.44 -2.35
C LEU A 299 -3.84 -21.73 -3.14
N SER A 300 -3.93 -21.69 -4.47
CA SER A 300 -3.63 -22.83 -5.34
C SER A 300 -2.21 -23.39 -5.18
N LYS A 301 -1.24 -22.56 -4.74
CA LYS A 301 0.16 -22.95 -4.59
C LYS A 301 0.46 -23.61 -3.25
N VAL A 302 -0.29 -23.25 -2.20
CA VAL A 302 -0.14 -23.83 -0.86
C VAL A 302 -0.96 -25.10 -0.68
N ILE A 303 -1.92 -25.36 -1.56
CA ILE A 303 -2.72 -26.58 -1.52
C ILE A 303 -2.05 -27.69 -2.35
N TYR A 304 -2.18 -28.93 -1.89
CA TYR A 304 -2.01 -30.11 -2.72
C TYR A 304 -3.15 -31.12 -2.50
N ARG A 305 -3.36 -31.98 -3.49
CA ARG A 305 -4.34 -33.07 -3.42
C ARG A 305 -3.63 -34.30 -2.86
N GLU A 306 -4.10 -34.80 -1.72
CA GLU A 306 -3.68 -36.08 -1.18
C GLU A 306 -4.68 -37.15 -1.62
N ALA A 307 -4.17 -38.23 -2.20
CA ALA A 307 -4.96 -39.38 -2.60
C ALA A 307 -5.40 -40.21 -1.39
N ILE A 308 -6.66 -40.66 -1.42
CA ILE A 308 -7.19 -41.69 -0.51
C ILE A 308 -7.78 -42.76 -1.41
N PHE A 309 -7.17 -43.94 -1.42
CA PHE A 309 -7.63 -45.04 -2.25
C PHE A 309 -7.89 -46.30 -1.42
N TYR A 310 -8.82 -47.12 -1.93
CA TYR A 310 -9.20 -48.40 -1.35
C TYR A 310 -9.14 -49.49 -2.42
N GLY A 311 -8.60 -50.65 -2.02
CA GLY A 311 -8.36 -51.78 -2.91
C GLY A 311 -7.23 -51.50 -3.89
N THR A 312 -6.39 -52.50 -4.14
CA THR A 312 -5.38 -52.47 -5.20
C THR A 312 -5.64 -53.66 -6.11
N VAL A 313 -5.83 -53.40 -7.40
CA VAL A 313 -6.00 -54.47 -8.39
C VAL A 313 -4.64 -54.77 -9.00
N ASP A 314 -4.26 -56.04 -9.15
CA ASP A 314 -3.04 -56.38 -9.89
C ASP A 314 -3.16 -55.86 -11.32
N ASN A 315 -2.25 -54.97 -11.70
CA ASN A 315 -2.28 -54.24 -12.94
C ASN A 315 -1.04 -54.47 -13.80
N ARG A 316 -0.23 -55.50 -13.49
CA ARG A 316 1.04 -55.79 -14.19
C ARG A 316 0.92 -55.81 -15.71
N GLU A 317 -0.07 -56.53 -16.25
CA GLU A 317 -0.29 -56.60 -17.70
C GLU A 317 -0.53 -55.22 -18.33
N LYS A 318 -1.23 -54.34 -17.61
CA LYS A 318 -1.67 -53.03 -18.11
C LYS A 318 -0.60 -51.97 -17.97
N VAL A 319 0.23 -52.07 -16.92
CA VAL A 319 1.46 -51.27 -16.79
C VAL A 319 2.39 -51.56 -17.97
N THR A 320 2.45 -52.79 -18.46
CA THR A 320 3.23 -53.13 -19.66
C THR A 320 2.69 -52.42 -20.91
N VAL A 321 1.37 -52.36 -21.09
CA VAL A 321 0.74 -51.63 -22.22
C VAL A 321 1.07 -50.13 -22.15
N ILE A 322 0.98 -49.53 -20.96
CA ILE A 322 1.33 -48.13 -20.73
C ILE A 322 2.81 -47.87 -21.05
N SER A 323 3.69 -48.72 -20.53
CA SER A 323 5.14 -48.63 -20.77
C SER A 323 5.46 -48.75 -22.26
N TRP A 324 4.67 -49.54 -22.99
CA TRP A 324 4.78 -49.69 -24.44
C TRP A 324 4.23 -48.48 -25.21
N LEU A 325 3.14 -47.86 -24.76
CA LEU A 325 2.53 -46.67 -25.40
C LEU A 325 3.33 -45.38 -25.14
N LEU A 326 3.94 -45.24 -23.95
CA LEU A 326 4.59 -44.00 -23.51
C LEU A 326 5.60 -43.43 -24.53
N PRO A 327 6.51 -44.22 -25.16
CA PRO A 327 7.42 -43.71 -26.18
C PRO A 327 6.70 -43.17 -27.42
N TYR A 328 5.58 -43.76 -27.82
CA TYR A 328 4.78 -43.28 -28.97
C TYR A 328 4.10 -41.96 -28.64
N MET A 329 3.59 -41.83 -27.41
CA MET A 329 2.98 -40.58 -26.93
C MET A 329 4.02 -39.46 -26.83
N GLN A 330 5.20 -39.75 -26.28
CA GLN A 330 6.32 -38.80 -26.26
C GLN A 330 6.70 -38.34 -27.67
N ARG A 331 6.74 -39.25 -28.65
CA ARG A 331 6.98 -38.91 -30.06
C ARG A 331 5.87 -38.02 -30.65
N TYR A 332 4.61 -38.28 -30.29
CA TYR A 332 3.48 -37.46 -30.73
C TYR A 332 3.57 -36.03 -30.17
N ILE A 333 3.78 -35.89 -28.86
CA ILE A 333 3.91 -34.57 -28.19
C ILE A 333 5.13 -33.82 -28.73
N TYR A 334 6.27 -34.48 -28.91
CA TYR A 334 7.44 -33.87 -29.53
C TYR A 334 7.15 -33.33 -30.93
N LYS A 335 6.35 -34.07 -31.73
CA LYS A 335 6.01 -33.70 -33.11
C LYS A 335 4.96 -32.59 -33.19
N MET A 336 3.94 -32.61 -32.33
CA MET A 336 2.79 -31.68 -32.40
C MET A 336 2.91 -30.49 -31.46
N HIS A 337 3.61 -30.64 -30.33
CA HIS A 337 3.72 -29.67 -29.25
C HIS A 337 5.19 -29.55 -28.77
N ARG A 338 6.08 -29.21 -29.70
CA ARG A 338 7.53 -29.21 -29.47
C ARG A 338 7.95 -28.36 -28.27
N ASP A 339 7.40 -27.15 -28.13
CA ASP A 339 7.77 -26.23 -27.05
C ASP A 339 7.37 -26.80 -25.68
N THR A 340 6.17 -27.39 -25.58
CA THR A 340 5.69 -28.09 -24.38
C THR A 340 6.60 -29.27 -24.05
N TYR A 341 6.99 -30.07 -25.04
CA TYR A 341 7.88 -31.21 -24.85
C TYR A 341 9.27 -30.80 -24.36
N VAL A 342 9.87 -29.74 -24.93
CA VAL A 342 11.20 -29.26 -24.52
C VAL A 342 11.17 -28.74 -23.08
N ASN A 343 10.16 -27.94 -22.71
CA ASN A 343 9.97 -27.48 -21.34
C ASN A 343 9.76 -28.65 -20.36
N PHE A 344 9.02 -29.67 -20.79
CA PHE A 344 8.80 -30.88 -20.02
C PHE A 344 10.09 -31.68 -19.83
N GLN A 345 10.89 -31.83 -20.88
CA GLN A 345 12.16 -32.56 -20.86
C GLN A 345 13.17 -31.93 -19.90
N GLN A 346 13.21 -30.60 -19.84
CA GLN A 346 14.12 -29.86 -18.98
C GLN A 346 13.78 -29.95 -17.48
N ASN A 347 12.49 -30.09 -17.13
CA ASN A 347 12.04 -29.95 -15.74
C ASN A 347 11.49 -31.23 -15.10
N GLU A 348 10.92 -32.16 -15.88
CA GLU A 348 10.04 -33.20 -15.33
C GLU A 348 10.27 -34.62 -15.89
N ILE A 349 11.23 -34.84 -16.79
CA ILE A 349 11.42 -36.16 -17.41
C ILE A 349 11.75 -37.28 -16.40
N THR A 350 12.44 -36.92 -15.32
CA THR A 350 12.75 -37.85 -14.21
C THR A 350 11.50 -38.26 -13.42
N LYS A 351 10.43 -37.45 -13.44
CA LYS A 351 9.16 -37.79 -12.81
C LYS A 351 8.39 -38.82 -13.65
N LEU A 352 8.46 -38.73 -14.98
CA LEU A 352 7.85 -39.71 -15.89
C LEU A 352 8.57 -41.06 -15.83
N SER A 353 9.90 -41.08 -15.76
CA SER A 353 10.65 -42.34 -15.65
C SER A 353 10.32 -43.12 -14.38
N ASN A 354 9.89 -42.40 -13.33
CA ASN A 354 9.50 -42.98 -12.05
C ASN A 354 7.98 -43.09 -11.88
N LEU A 355 7.20 -42.89 -12.95
CA LEU A 355 5.74 -42.88 -12.87
C LEU A 355 5.23 -44.29 -12.54
N GLN A 356 4.65 -44.44 -11.35
CA GLN A 356 3.96 -45.65 -10.93
C GLN A 356 2.47 -45.52 -11.22
N VAL A 357 1.91 -46.45 -11.99
CA VAL A 357 0.48 -46.52 -12.24
C VAL A 357 -0.13 -47.53 -11.27
N ILE A 358 -1.11 -47.09 -10.48
CA ILE A 358 -1.83 -47.91 -9.52
C ILE A 358 -3.32 -47.85 -9.86
N VAL A 359 -3.93 -49.03 -10.05
CA VAL A 359 -5.37 -49.11 -10.28
C VAL A 359 -6.07 -49.53 -8.99
N VAL A 360 -7.08 -48.75 -8.64
CA VAL A 360 -7.76 -48.83 -7.35
C VAL A 360 -9.26 -48.98 -7.55
N GLU A 361 -9.94 -49.60 -6.60
CA GLU A 361 -11.39 -49.81 -6.72
C GLU A 361 -12.16 -48.52 -6.45
N LYS A 362 -11.69 -47.74 -5.48
CA LYS A 362 -12.27 -46.45 -5.10
C LYS A 362 -11.15 -45.45 -4.89
N LEU A 363 -11.27 -44.31 -5.56
CA LEU A 363 -10.34 -43.20 -5.44
C LEU A 363 -11.07 -41.95 -4.96
N PHE A 364 -10.50 -41.36 -3.92
CA PHE A 364 -10.87 -40.07 -3.40
C PHE A 364 -9.63 -39.19 -3.32
N HIS A 365 -9.82 -37.88 -3.28
CA HIS A 365 -8.79 -36.96 -2.84
C HIS A 365 -9.31 -36.09 -1.71
N LYS A 366 -8.39 -35.58 -0.90
CA LYS A 366 -8.66 -34.47 0.02
C LYS A 366 -7.60 -33.39 -0.19
N TYR A 367 -7.98 -32.15 0.06
CA TYR A 367 -7.05 -31.03 -0.01
C TYR A 367 -6.24 -30.95 1.30
N LYS A 368 -4.92 -30.78 1.17
CA LYS A 368 -3.99 -30.54 2.27
C LYS A 368 -3.20 -29.27 2.02
N LEU A 369 -2.82 -28.59 3.10
CA LEU A 369 -1.89 -27.47 3.03
C LEU A 369 -0.46 -28.01 3.04
N LYS A 370 0.39 -27.49 2.15
CA LYS A 370 1.83 -27.75 2.20
C LYS A 370 2.35 -27.30 3.56
N GLU A 371 3.25 -28.10 4.14
CA GLU A 371 3.91 -27.85 5.43
C GLU A 371 3.05 -27.98 6.70
N ARG A 372 1.75 -28.26 6.58
CA ARG A 372 0.91 -28.59 7.75
C ARG A 372 0.22 -29.92 7.55
N GLU A 373 0.26 -30.78 8.58
CA GLU A 373 -0.42 -32.09 8.57
C GLU A 373 -1.94 -31.98 8.44
N SER A 374 -2.46 -30.78 8.66
CA SER A 374 -3.85 -30.43 8.54
C SER A 374 -4.42 -30.65 7.15
N SER A 375 -5.47 -31.46 7.09
CA SER A 375 -6.24 -31.74 5.88
C SER A 375 -7.67 -31.27 6.01
N CYS A 376 -8.27 -30.87 4.88
CA CYS A 376 -9.71 -30.72 4.78
C CYS A 376 -10.38 -32.05 5.18
N LYS A 377 -11.44 -31.98 5.99
CA LYS A 377 -12.20 -33.17 6.43
C LYS A 377 -12.97 -33.81 5.27
N ARG A 378 -13.31 -33.04 4.23
CA ARG A 378 -14.08 -33.49 3.09
C ARG A 378 -13.21 -34.32 2.14
N ARG A 379 -13.80 -35.40 1.62
CA ARG A 379 -13.22 -36.27 0.61
C ARG A 379 -14.02 -36.13 -0.67
N PHE A 380 -13.33 -36.00 -1.78
CA PHE A 380 -13.92 -35.82 -3.10
C PHE A 380 -13.65 -37.07 -3.92
N LYS A 381 -14.71 -37.67 -4.47
CA LYS A 381 -14.56 -38.81 -5.37
C LYS A 381 -13.90 -38.32 -6.66
N CYS A 382 -12.84 -38.97 -7.11
CA CYS A 382 -12.24 -38.71 -8.41
C CYS A 382 -11.98 -40.03 -9.12
N ASN A 383 -11.95 -40.00 -10.45
CA ASN A 383 -11.71 -41.20 -11.22
C ASN A 383 -10.22 -41.39 -11.54
N CYS A 384 -9.43 -40.32 -11.48
CA CYS A 384 -7.98 -40.38 -11.55
C CYS A 384 -7.33 -39.24 -10.75
N LEU A 385 -6.09 -39.45 -10.32
CA LEU A 385 -5.28 -38.46 -9.62
C LEU A 385 -3.80 -38.72 -9.84
N LEU A 386 -3.05 -37.68 -10.22
CA LEU A 386 -1.60 -37.71 -10.25
C LEU A 386 -1.05 -37.05 -8.97
N GLN A 387 -0.27 -37.78 -8.19
CA GLN A 387 0.41 -37.28 -6.99
C GLN A 387 1.90 -37.57 -7.09
N VAL A 388 2.69 -36.52 -7.32
CA VAL A 388 4.17 -36.56 -7.48
C VAL A 388 4.62 -37.44 -8.66
N SER A 389 4.72 -38.74 -8.44
CA SER A 389 5.11 -39.76 -9.42
C SER A 389 4.18 -40.97 -9.38
N ILE A 390 3.02 -40.86 -8.72
CA ILE A 390 2.03 -41.93 -8.64
C ILE A 390 0.77 -41.47 -9.37
N TYR A 391 0.38 -42.20 -10.40
CA TYR A 391 -0.91 -42.04 -11.05
C TYR A 391 -1.89 -43.09 -10.54
N LEU A 392 -2.98 -42.63 -9.92
CA LEU A 392 -4.07 -43.46 -9.42
C LEU A 392 -5.27 -43.35 -10.36
N SER A 393 -5.92 -44.46 -10.69
CA SER A 393 -7.19 -44.44 -11.43
C SER A 393 -8.13 -45.57 -11.05
N ILE A 394 -9.44 -45.30 -11.15
CA ILE A 394 -10.52 -46.29 -11.04
C ILE A 394 -10.69 -47.06 -12.35
N ASN A 395 -10.36 -46.45 -13.50
CA ASN A 395 -10.49 -47.06 -14.81
C ASN A 395 -9.28 -46.77 -15.72
N TYR A 396 -8.78 -47.81 -16.34
CA TYR A 396 -7.62 -47.82 -17.23
C TYR A 396 -7.75 -46.84 -18.41
N LEU A 397 -8.96 -46.66 -18.96
CA LEU A 397 -9.18 -45.73 -20.08
C LEU A 397 -8.86 -44.28 -19.73
N LEU A 398 -9.06 -43.88 -18.47
CA LEU A 398 -8.80 -42.52 -18.04
C LEU A 398 -7.31 -42.17 -18.02
N PHE A 399 -6.44 -43.17 -17.83
CA PHE A 399 -4.99 -42.94 -17.89
C PHE A 399 -4.53 -42.61 -19.31
N ILE A 400 -5.06 -43.31 -20.30
CA ILE A 400 -4.77 -43.04 -21.70
C ILE A 400 -5.22 -41.60 -22.02
N CYS A 401 -6.44 -41.22 -21.61
CA CYS A 401 -6.94 -39.85 -21.80
C CYS A 401 -6.09 -38.79 -21.08
N PHE A 402 -5.65 -39.06 -19.85
CA PHE A 402 -4.83 -38.12 -19.07
C PHE A 402 -3.47 -37.86 -19.72
N LEU A 403 -2.87 -38.86 -20.37
CA LEU A 403 -1.60 -38.65 -21.08
C LEU A 403 -1.77 -37.88 -22.42
N PHE A 404 -3.00 -37.73 -22.92
CA PHE A 404 -3.32 -36.96 -24.13
C PHE A 404 -3.71 -35.49 -23.85
N LEU A 405 -4.03 -35.14 -22.60
CA LEU A 405 -4.34 -33.79 -22.13
C LEU A 405 -3.10 -33.17 -21.49
#